data_AF-A0A819GLA4-F1
#
_entry.id   AF-A0A819GLA4-F1
#
_cell.length_a   1.000
_cell.length_b   1.000
_cell.length_c   1.000
_cell.angle_alpha   90.00
_cell.angle_beta   90.00
_cell.angle_gamma   90.00
#
_symmetry.space_group_name_H-M   'P 1'
#
loop_
_entity.id
_entity.type
_entity.pdbx_description
1 polymer ?
#
loop_
_entity_poly.entity_id
_entity_poly.type
_entity_poly.pdbx_seq_one_letter_code
_entity_poly.pdbx_strand_id
1 'polypeptide(L)'
;VLCLGSCSAAYSNGALPDSQFAGPTVFGFWDDLYITSGSSQTIYYAVSGTAPNRITTFEFYESHYGGPTQYYHFQIIFHENLPNIVECLYLETYDGGASATIGVQQSGSGPSMTYLLNQALLTYNTTVIFDTSAGTFSG
;
A
#
# COMPACT_ATOMS: atom_id res chain seq x y z
N VAL A 1 -4.49 2.21 2.07
CA VAL A 1 -4.52 2.50 0.60
C VAL A 1 -4.16 3.96 0.36
N LEU A 2 -3.45 4.30 -0.72
CA LEU A 2 -3.15 5.68 -1.14
C LEU A 2 -3.65 5.89 -2.58
N CYS A 3 -4.55 6.85 -2.80
CA CYS A 3 -5.19 7.09 -4.09
C CYS A 3 -5.28 8.59 -4.40
N LEU A 4 -5.26 8.92 -5.69
CA LEU A 4 -5.40 10.29 -6.18
C LEU A 4 -6.76 10.46 -6.88
N GLY A 5 -7.53 11.47 -6.45
CA GLY A 5 -8.85 11.76 -7.00
C GLY A 5 -9.96 10.96 -6.32
N SER A 6 -10.67 10.12 -7.07
CA SER A 6 -11.81 9.35 -6.57
C SER A 6 -11.37 8.06 -5.88
N CYS A 7 -11.28 8.14 -4.55
CA CYS A 7 -10.98 7.04 -3.63
C CYS A 7 -12.25 6.31 -3.16
N SER A 8 -12.07 5.10 -2.62
CA SER A 8 -13.11 4.32 -1.94
C SER A 8 -12.79 4.14 -0.46
N ALA A 9 -13.82 3.94 0.35
CA ALA A 9 -13.74 3.51 1.74
C ALA A 9 -14.07 2.01 1.90
N ALA A 10 -13.89 1.22 0.83
CA ALA A 10 -14.13 -0.21 0.83
C ALA A 10 -13.20 -0.91 1.84
N TYR A 11 -13.81 -1.57 2.82
CA TYR A 11 -13.13 -2.36 3.85
C TYR A 11 -12.81 -3.78 3.38
N SER A 12 -13.60 -4.34 2.45
CA SER A 12 -13.29 -5.62 1.82
C SER A 12 -12.31 -5.40 0.70
N ASN A 13 -11.23 -6.19 0.69
CA ASN A 13 -10.28 -6.25 -0.41
C ASN A 13 -10.85 -7.02 -1.62
N GLY A 14 -10.15 -6.96 -2.77
CA GLY A 14 -10.63 -7.55 -4.02
C GLY A 14 -9.59 -7.56 -5.13
N ALA A 15 -9.92 -8.21 -6.25
CA ALA A 15 -9.03 -8.27 -7.40
C ALA A 15 -8.86 -6.89 -8.07
N LEU A 16 -7.65 -6.62 -8.57
CA LEU A 16 -7.36 -5.40 -9.34
C LEU A 16 -7.49 -5.65 -10.85
N PRO A 17 -7.89 -4.65 -11.66
CA PRO A 17 -8.29 -3.31 -11.23
C PRO A 17 -9.66 -3.33 -10.56
N ASP A 18 -9.81 -2.53 -9.51
CA ASP A 18 -11.08 -2.39 -8.81
C ASP A 18 -11.78 -1.08 -9.19
N SER A 19 -13.01 -1.19 -9.70
CA SER A 19 -13.81 -0.06 -10.19
C SER A 19 -14.18 0.99 -9.12
N GLN A 20 -14.09 0.64 -7.83
CA GLN A 20 -14.33 1.56 -6.73
C GLN A 20 -13.21 2.61 -6.60
N PHE A 21 -12.03 2.35 -7.17
CA PHE A 21 -10.87 3.26 -7.17
C PHE A 21 -10.65 3.82 -8.60
N ALA A 22 -11.37 4.87 -8.96
CA ALA A 22 -11.39 5.34 -10.35
C ALA A 22 -10.09 6.03 -10.79
N GLY A 23 -9.25 6.49 -9.86
CA GLY A 23 -7.95 7.12 -10.14
C GLY A 23 -6.74 6.25 -9.82
N PRO A 24 -5.52 6.76 -10.09
CA PRO A 24 -4.28 6.07 -9.74
C PRO A 24 -4.22 5.75 -8.26
N THR A 25 -3.96 4.50 -7.94
CA THR A 25 -4.05 3.98 -6.56
C THR A 25 -2.94 2.99 -6.29
N VAL A 26 -2.29 3.16 -5.13
CA VAL A 26 -1.37 2.20 -4.53
C VAL A 26 -2.10 1.50 -3.38
N PHE A 27 -2.29 0.20 -3.53
CA PHE A 27 -2.81 -0.69 -2.51
C PHE A 27 -1.61 -1.24 -1.73
N GLY A 28 -1.03 -0.43 -0.84
CA GLY A 28 0.10 -0.85 0.00
C GLY A 28 -0.26 -2.03 0.90
N PHE A 29 -1.46 -2.01 1.48
CA PHE A 29 -2.10 -3.13 2.15
C PHE A 29 -3.61 -2.81 2.16
N TRP A 30 -4.36 -3.35 1.21
CA TRP A 30 -5.81 -3.13 1.18
C TRP A 30 -6.52 -4.27 1.89
N ASP A 31 -7.10 -3.92 3.02
CA ASP A 31 -7.92 -4.74 3.91
C ASP A 31 -8.71 -3.78 4.84
N ASP A 32 -9.45 -4.32 5.81
CA ASP A 32 -10.20 -3.56 6.82
C ASP A 32 -9.27 -3.05 7.94
N LEU A 33 -8.33 -2.16 7.58
CA LEU A 33 -7.41 -1.54 8.53
C LEU A 33 -8.01 -0.31 9.20
N TYR A 34 -7.70 -0.15 10.48
CA TYR A 34 -8.28 0.84 11.37
C TYR A 34 -7.28 1.31 12.44
N ILE A 35 -7.26 2.62 12.67
CA ILE A 35 -6.56 3.24 13.80
C ILE A 35 -7.44 3.13 15.05
N THR A 36 -7.07 2.22 15.94
CA THR A 36 -7.74 1.98 17.21
C THR A 36 -7.67 3.21 18.11
N SER A 37 -8.83 3.69 18.56
CA SER A 37 -8.94 4.84 19.46
C SER A 37 -8.15 4.64 20.76
N GLY A 38 -7.35 5.64 21.13
CA GLY A 38 -6.51 5.60 22.33
C GLY A 38 -5.22 4.79 22.20
N SER A 39 -4.90 4.29 21.00
CA SER A 39 -3.63 3.65 20.70
C SER A 39 -2.59 4.65 20.16
N SER A 40 -1.35 4.18 19.95
CA SER A 40 -0.30 4.92 19.26
C SER A 40 -0.28 4.70 17.74
N GLN A 41 -1.32 4.05 17.20
CA GLN A 41 -1.48 3.83 15.75
C GLN A 41 -1.70 5.15 15.03
N THR A 42 -1.18 5.25 13.81
CA THR A 42 -1.04 6.52 13.10
C THR A 42 -0.68 6.30 11.64
N ILE A 43 -0.89 7.35 10.84
CA ILE A 43 -0.34 7.47 9.50
C ILE A 43 0.52 8.73 9.48
N TYR A 44 1.77 8.58 9.08
CA TYR A 44 2.69 9.70 8.88
C TYR A 44 3.06 9.85 7.40
N TYR A 45 3.50 11.05 7.04
CA TYR A 45 4.23 11.24 5.80
C TYR A 45 5.44 12.14 6.06
N ALA A 46 6.50 11.90 5.30
CA ALA A 46 7.71 12.71 5.34
C ALA A 46 8.26 12.89 3.93
N VAL A 47 8.83 14.06 3.67
CA VAL A 47 9.65 14.32 2.49
C VAL A 47 11.07 14.53 2.98
N SER A 48 12.01 13.72 2.50
CA SER A 48 13.42 13.80 2.83
C SER A 48 14.25 14.11 1.59
N GLY A 49 15.51 14.51 1.81
CA GLY A 49 16.43 14.87 0.73
C GLY A 49 16.21 16.28 0.19
N THR A 50 16.80 16.55 -0.98
CA THR A 50 16.73 17.86 -1.66
C THR A 50 16.46 17.63 -3.15
N ALA A 51 15.78 18.58 -3.79
CA ALA A 51 15.48 18.48 -5.21
C ALA A 51 16.79 18.40 -6.04
N PRO A 52 16.84 17.57 -7.10
CA PRO A 52 15.76 16.78 -7.69
C PRO A 52 15.68 15.31 -7.19
N ASN A 53 16.19 15.01 -6.00
CA ASN A 53 16.29 13.64 -5.46
C ASN A 53 15.53 13.48 -4.12
N ARG A 54 14.37 14.12 -3.98
CA ARG A 54 13.54 13.95 -2.78
C ARG A 54 12.91 12.56 -2.73
N ILE A 55 12.66 12.08 -1.53
CA ILE A 55 11.92 10.85 -1.26
C ILE A 55 10.70 11.22 -0.43
N THR A 56 9.51 10.82 -0.91
CA THR A 56 8.26 10.96 -0.16
C THR A 56 7.87 9.59 0.37
N THR A 57 7.79 9.46 1.70
CA THR A 57 7.38 8.23 2.37
C THR A 57 6.07 8.47 3.10
N PHE A 58 5.09 7.61 2.85
CA PHE A 58 3.89 7.46 3.67
C PHE A 58 4.06 6.22 4.53
N GLU A 59 3.92 6.34 5.84
CA GLU A 59 4.08 5.26 6.79
C GLU A 59 2.76 5.02 7.51
N PHE A 60 2.34 3.75 7.52
CA PHE A 60 1.09 3.29 8.13
C PHE A 60 1.45 2.38 9.30
N TYR A 61 0.94 2.68 10.48
CA TYR A 61 0.98 1.82 11.64
C TYR A 61 -0.43 1.69 12.20
N GLU A 62 -1.11 0.59 11.87
CA GLU A 62 -2.54 0.39 12.08
C GLU A 62 -2.83 -1.02 12.61
N SER A 63 -4.11 -1.33 12.84
CA SER A 63 -4.56 -2.70 13.15
C SER A 63 -5.76 -3.11 12.31
N HIS A 64 -6.06 -4.40 12.25
CA HIS A 64 -7.32 -4.86 11.66
C HIS A 64 -8.52 -4.36 12.48
N TYR A 65 -9.62 -4.01 11.82
CA TYR A 65 -10.87 -3.66 12.47
C TYR A 65 -11.38 -4.81 13.35
N GLY A 66 -11.69 -4.53 14.61
CA GLY A 66 -12.05 -5.55 15.60
C GLY A 66 -10.90 -6.40 16.13
N GLY A 67 -9.66 -6.20 15.63
CA GLY A 67 -8.44 -6.87 16.06
C GLY A 67 -7.38 -5.87 16.51
N PRO A 68 -7.52 -5.17 17.64
CA PRO A 68 -6.65 -4.06 18.03
C PRO A 68 -5.18 -4.45 18.30
N THR A 69 -4.88 -5.76 18.35
CA THR A 69 -3.53 -6.31 18.50
C THR A 69 -3.01 -7.00 17.23
N GLN A 70 -3.76 -6.94 16.13
CA GLN A 70 -3.35 -7.45 14.82
C GLN A 70 -2.71 -6.32 14.06
N TYR A 71 -1.42 -6.08 14.29
CA TYR A 71 -0.73 -4.89 13.79
C TYR A 71 -0.27 -5.04 12.34
N TYR A 72 -0.29 -3.91 11.64
CA TYR A 72 0.22 -3.76 10.29
C TYR A 72 1.06 -2.49 10.24
N HIS A 73 2.34 -2.65 9.95
CA HIS A 73 3.33 -1.57 9.82
C HIS A 73 3.96 -1.66 8.44
N PHE A 74 3.68 -0.68 7.58
CA PHE A 74 4.21 -0.65 6.23
C PHE A 74 4.41 0.77 5.73
N GLN A 75 5.23 0.91 4.69
CA GLN A 75 5.53 2.18 4.05
C GLN A 75 5.23 2.12 2.56
N ILE A 76 4.79 3.23 1.99
CA ILE A 76 4.71 3.48 0.56
C ILE A 76 5.68 4.60 0.23
N ILE A 77 6.62 4.35 -0.67
CA ILE A 77 7.76 5.23 -0.93
C ILE A 77 7.78 5.62 -2.41
N PHE A 78 7.95 6.92 -2.65
CA PHE A 78 8.10 7.51 -3.97
C PHE A 78 9.41 8.29 -4.06
N HIS A 79 10.12 8.11 -5.18
CA HIS A 79 11.40 8.78 -5.44
C HIS A 79 11.21 9.81 -6.55
N GLU A 80 11.59 11.08 -6.28
CA GLU A 80 11.45 12.18 -7.25
C GLU A 80 12.20 11.90 -8.57
N ASN A 81 13.35 11.23 -8.48
CA ASN A 81 14.18 10.89 -9.64
C ASN A 81 13.80 9.56 -10.31
N LEU A 82 12.83 8.81 -9.77
CA LEU A 82 12.30 7.55 -10.33
C LEU A 82 10.75 7.58 -10.34
N PRO A 83 10.12 8.46 -11.14
CA PRO A 83 8.69 8.76 -11.05
C PRO A 83 7.75 7.58 -11.39
N ASN A 84 8.25 6.52 -12.03
CA ASN A 84 7.46 5.34 -12.39
C ASN A 84 7.60 4.19 -11.38
N ILE A 85 8.46 4.35 -10.36
CA ILE A 85 8.72 3.36 -9.33
C ILE A 85 7.90 3.67 -8.09
N VAL A 86 7.22 2.65 -7.59
CA VAL A 86 6.55 2.66 -6.29
C VAL A 86 7.13 1.53 -5.46
N GLU A 87 7.64 1.84 -4.27
CA GLU A 87 8.11 0.81 -3.33
C GLU A 87 7.15 0.69 -2.15
N CYS A 88 6.85 -0.54 -1.77
CA CYS A 88 6.11 -0.87 -0.56
C CYS A 88 7.02 -1.71 0.36
N LEU A 89 7.33 -1.19 1.55
CA LEU A 89 8.15 -1.88 2.56
C LEU A 89 7.25 -2.37 3.70
N TYR A 90 7.37 -3.64 4.07
CA TYR A 90 6.57 -4.27 5.12
C TYR A 90 7.42 -4.57 6.35
N LEU A 91 7.10 -3.92 7.46
CA LEU A 91 7.83 -4.00 8.73
C LEU A 91 7.11 -4.90 9.74
N GLU A 92 5.78 -4.92 9.72
CA GLU A 92 4.97 -5.83 10.53
C GLU A 92 3.68 -6.17 9.78
N THR A 93 3.33 -7.45 9.72
CA THR A 93 2.07 -7.92 9.10
C THR A 93 1.56 -9.12 9.87
N TYR A 94 0.45 -8.97 10.58
CA TYR A 94 -0.09 -10.02 11.45
C TYR A 94 -0.35 -11.35 10.73
N ASP A 95 -0.90 -11.31 9.50
CA ASP A 95 -1.33 -12.47 8.73
C ASP A 95 -0.50 -12.71 7.44
N GLY A 96 0.56 -11.94 7.24
CA GLY A 96 1.41 -12.00 6.04
C GLY A 96 0.72 -11.61 4.73
N GLY A 97 -0.47 -10.99 4.77
CA GLY A 97 -1.28 -10.67 3.59
C GLY A 97 -2.32 -11.72 3.21
N ALA A 98 -2.61 -12.69 4.09
CA ALA A 98 -3.61 -13.74 3.86
C ALA A 98 -5.02 -13.21 3.57
N SER A 99 -5.35 -11.99 4.02
CA SER A 99 -6.63 -11.31 3.79
C SER A 99 -6.49 -10.04 2.94
N ALA A 100 -5.32 -9.74 2.40
CA ALA A 100 -5.02 -8.44 1.79
C ALA A 100 -4.92 -8.47 0.26
N THR A 101 -5.12 -7.30 -0.34
CA THR A 101 -4.69 -7.03 -1.73
C THR A 101 -3.52 -6.05 -1.71
N ILE A 102 -2.45 -6.40 -2.44
CA ILE A 102 -1.30 -5.52 -2.64
C ILE A 102 -1.03 -5.36 -4.13
N GLY A 103 -0.91 -4.10 -4.55
CA GLY A 103 -0.76 -3.80 -5.97
C GLY A 103 -0.86 -2.31 -6.26
N VAL A 104 -0.87 -2.00 -7.54
CA VAL A 104 -1.12 -0.66 -8.05
C VAL A 104 -2.10 -0.73 -9.22
N GLN A 105 -2.92 0.31 -9.40
CA GLN A 105 -3.72 0.49 -10.60
C GLN A 105 -3.70 1.94 -11.06
N GLN A 106 -3.84 2.15 -12.36
CA GLN A 106 -3.94 3.49 -12.95
C GLN A 106 -5.37 4.03 -12.92
N SER A 107 -6.37 3.16 -13.00
CA SER A 107 -7.79 3.49 -12.95
C SER A 107 -8.63 2.27 -12.58
N GLY A 108 -9.94 2.48 -12.37
CA GLY A 108 -10.90 1.41 -12.09
C GLY A 108 -11.09 0.39 -13.23
N SER A 109 -10.51 0.65 -14.41
CA SER A 109 -10.45 -0.28 -15.54
C SER A 109 -9.02 -0.68 -15.92
N GLY A 110 -8.04 -0.30 -15.09
CA GLY A 110 -6.62 -0.60 -15.29
C GLY A 110 -5.84 0.45 -16.11
N PRO A 111 -4.61 0.12 -16.54
CA PRO A 111 -3.87 -1.11 -16.21
C PRO A 111 -3.61 -1.26 -14.70
N SER A 112 -3.36 -2.49 -14.24
CA SER A 112 -3.03 -2.82 -12.85
C SER A 112 -1.91 -3.85 -12.76
N MET A 113 -1.26 -3.89 -11.61
CA MET A 113 -0.33 -4.94 -11.19
C MET A 113 -0.73 -5.39 -9.79
N THR A 114 -0.85 -6.71 -9.61
CA THR A 114 -1.17 -7.32 -8.32
C THR A 114 0.01 -8.17 -7.89
N TYR A 115 0.59 -7.85 -6.74
CA TYR A 115 1.63 -8.67 -6.12
C TYR A 115 1.01 -9.86 -5.38
N LEU A 116 -0.01 -9.60 -4.55
CA LEU A 116 -0.77 -10.63 -3.87
C LEU A 116 -2.26 -10.27 -3.76
N LEU A 117 -3.07 -11.32 -3.67
CA LEU A 117 -4.48 -11.27 -3.31
C LEU A 117 -4.76 -12.48 -2.42
N ASN A 118 -5.07 -12.25 -1.15
CA ASN A 118 -5.40 -13.27 -0.16
C ASN A 118 -4.33 -14.38 -0.07
N GLN A 119 -3.07 -13.99 -0.01
CA GLN A 119 -1.92 -14.90 0.05
C GLN A 119 -0.92 -14.42 1.10
N ALA A 120 -0.55 -15.31 2.01
CA ALA A 120 0.44 -15.03 3.05
C ALA A 120 1.87 -15.08 2.48
N LEU A 121 2.27 -14.04 1.73
CA LEU A 121 3.60 -13.94 1.10
C LEU A 121 4.56 -13.01 1.85
N LEU A 122 4.04 -12.17 2.74
CA LEU A 122 4.86 -11.16 3.43
C LEU A 122 5.54 -11.72 4.67
N THR A 123 6.77 -11.28 4.86
CA THR A 123 7.56 -11.48 6.08
C THR A 123 8.20 -10.16 6.49
N TYR A 124 8.83 -10.13 7.68
CA TYR A 124 9.56 -8.96 8.14
C TYR A 124 10.56 -8.46 7.07
N ASN A 125 10.49 -7.17 6.77
CA ASN A 125 11.37 -6.48 5.83
C ASN A 125 11.22 -6.94 4.36
N THR A 126 10.04 -7.42 3.97
CA THR A 126 9.70 -7.64 2.57
C THR A 126 9.57 -6.29 1.86
N THR A 127 10.18 -6.15 0.68
CA THR A 127 10.03 -4.95 -0.16
C THR A 127 9.45 -5.36 -1.51
N VAL A 128 8.31 -4.78 -1.86
CA VAL A 128 7.69 -4.95 -3.18
C VAL A 128 7.93 -3.68 -3.99
N ILE A 129 8.47 -3.83 -5.19
CA ILE A 129 8.77 -2.71 -6.10
C ILE A 129 7.92 -2.88 -7.35
N PHE A 130 7.16 -1.83 -7.70
CA PHE A 130 6.37 -1.76 -8.92
C PHE A 130 7.04 -0.80 -9.91
N ASP A 131 7.33 -1.28 -11.12
CA ASP A 131 7.69 -0.44 -12.26
C ASP A 131 6.48 -0.28 -13.17
N THR A 132 5.81 0.87 -13.03
CA THR A 132 4.58 1.19 -13.76
C THR A 132 4.81 1.49 -15.24
N SER A 133 6.06 1.73 -15.65
CA SER A 133 6.41 1.91 -17.06
C SER A 133 6.64 0.58 -17.76
N ALA A 134 7.24 -0.39 -17.08
CA ALA A 134 7.46 -1.74 -17.59
C ALA A 134 6.25 -2.66 -17.39
N GLY A 135 5.35 -2.34 -16.46
CA GLY A 135 4.24 -3.22 -16.09
C GLY A 135 4.72 -4.47 -15.34
N THR A 136 5.80 -4.34 -14.58
CA THR A 136 6.42 -5.44 -13.82
C THR A 136 6.55 -5.10 -12.34
N PHE A 137 6.64 -6.13 -11.51
CA PHE A 137 6.96 -6.00 -10.09
C PHE A 137 7.99 -7.04 -9.65
N SER A 138 8.62 -6.79 -8.51
CA SER A 138 9.48 -7.74 -7.78
C SER A 138 9.17 -7.70 -6.29
N GLY A 139 9.28 -8.84 -5.61
CA GLY A 139 9.09 -8.99 -4.17
C GLY A 139 9.63 -10.31 -3.67
#